data_AF-A0A7V5X383-F1
#
_entry.id   AF-A0A7V5X383-F1
#
_cell.length_a   1.000
_cell.length_b   1.000
_cell.length_c   1.000
_cell.angle_alpha   90.00
_cell.angle_beta   90.00
_cell.angle_gamma   90.00
#
_symmetry.space_group_name_H-M   'P 1'
#
loop_
_entity.id
_entity.type
_entity.pdbx_description
1 polymer ?
#
loop_
_entity_poly.entity_id
_entity_poly.type
_entity_poly.pdbx_seq_one_letter_code
_entity_poly.pdbx_strand_id
1 'polypeptide(L)'
;MSLTLLPGFSRLPRSLDENPRREQVLHLLGANTRLLWPGSRISVALVGITPCLGEALKSVCHAKQLVRGLELAEQRLAREQQGLTIAEKKTGLQRGERVSRLLLLADDGAERFYRNVEGLLRRHAPRVMAVMLRSDSATLGDLVFGSGSLARLLLIEHKDAVTHVLLSMAQE
;
A
#
# COMPACT_ATOMS: atom_id res chain seq x y z
N MET A 1 3.14 -13.17 -22.57
CA MET A 1 4.18 -12.27 -22.03
C MET A 1 3.91 -12.12 -20.54
N SER A 2 4.76 -12.69 -19.68
CA SER A 2 4.58 -12.59 -18.22
C SER A 2 4.90 -11.17 -17.78
N LEU A 3 3.90 -10.46 -17.26
CA LEU A 3 4.10 -9.23 -16.49
C LEU A 3 4.91 -9.62 -15.25
N THR A 4 6.21 -9.39 -15.29
CA THR A 4 7.06 -9.44 -14.11
C THR A 4 6.58 -8.33 -13.19
N LEU A 5 5.78 -8.70 -12.19
CA LEU A 5 5.49 -7.87 -11.03
C LEU A 5 6.79 -7.23 -10.56
N LEU A 6 6.74 -5.93 -10.23
CA LEU A 6 7.83 -5.20 -9.58
C LEU A 6 8.58 -6.15 -8.61
N PRO A 7 9.91 -6.29 -8.71
CA PRO A 7 10.64 -7.36 -8.04
C PRO A 7 10.34 -7.35 -6.53
N GLY A 8 9.52 -8.31 -6.08
CA GLY A 8 9.15 -8.46 -4.67
C GLY A 8 7.69 -8.85 -4.36
N PHE A 9 6.72 -8.67 -5.27
CA PHE A 9 5.32 -9.06 -5.00
C PHE A 9 4.99 -10.39 -5.65
N SER A 10 5.19 -11.51 -4.96
CA SER A 10 4.87 -12.82 -5.54
C SER A 10 3.36 -13.10 -5.58
N ARG A 11 2.52 -12.48 -4.71
CA ARG A 11 1.05 -12.67 -4.68
C ARG A 11 0.26 -11.47 -4.13
N LEU A 12 -0.73 -10.97 -4.89
CA LEU A 12 -1.73 -9.97 -4.48
C LEU A 12 -2.75 -10.57 -3.48
N PRO A 13 -3.63 -9.81 -2.79
CA PRO A 13 -4.70 -10.40 -1.99
C PRO A 13 -5.54 -11.43 -2.79
N ARG A 14 -6.00 -12.50 -2.13
CA ARG A 14 -6.68 -13.62 -2.82
C ARG A 14 -7.96 -13.17 -3.53
N SER A 15 -8.73 -12.31 -2.87
CA SER A 15 -9.96 -11.72 -3.43
C SER A 15 -9.68 -10.85 -4.66
N LEU A 16 -8.49 -10.26 -4.77
CA LEU A 16 -8.06 -9.56 -5.99
C LEU A 16 -7.61 -10.54 -7.08
N ASP A 17 -6.88 -11.59 -6.71
CA ASP A 17 -6.46 -12.63 -7.67
C ASP A 17 -7.64 -13.35 -8.34
N GLU A 18 -8.75 -13.52 -7.62
CA GLU A 18 -9.98 -14.13 -8.11
C GLU A 18 -10.92 -13.11 -8.79
N ASN A 19 -10.54 -11.81 -8.83
CA ASN A 19 -11.39 -10.76 -9.37
C ASN A 19 -11.24 -10.60 -10.90
N PRO A 20 -12.33 -10.44 -11.67
CA PRO A 20 -12.25 -10.19 -13.11
C PRO A 20 -11.45 -8.95 -13.51
N ARG A 21 -11.35 -7.94 -12.63
CA ARG A 21 -10.58 -6.70 -12.86
C ARG A 21 -9.11 -6.82 -12.48
N ARG A 22 -8.62 -8.00 -12.08
CA ARG A 22 -7.22 -8.23 -11.70
C ARG A 22 -6.23 -7.69 -12.73
N GLU A 23 -6.44 -8.02 -14.01
CA GLU A 23 -5.53 -7.61 -15.08
C GLU A 23 -5.52 -6.09 -15.28
N GLN A 24 -6.65 -5.41 -15.07
CA GLN A 24 -6.72 -3.95 -15.13
C GLN A 24 -5.90 -3.31 -14.01
N VAL A 25 -5.99 -3.85 -12.79
CA VAL A 25 -5.18 -3.40 -11.65
C VAL A 25 -3.70 -3.65 -11.91
N LEU A 26 -3.33 -4.84 -12.40
CA LEU A 26 -1.93 -5.16 -12.71
C LEU A 26 -1.36 -4.26 -13.82
N HIS A 27 -2.15 -4.01 -14.87
CA HIS A 27 -1.77 -3.10 -15.94
C HIS A 27 -1.53 -1.69 -15.38
N LEU A 28 -2.45 -1.17 -14.57
CA LEU A 28 -2.31 0.13 -13.92
C LEU A 28 -1.06 0.21 -13.02
N LEU A 29 -0.79 -0.82 -12.22
CA LEU A 29 0.38 -0.88 -11.35
C LEU A 29 1.71 -0.99 -12.13
N GLY A 30 1.68 -1.53 -13.35
CA GLY A 30 2.84 -1.67 -14.22
C GLY A 30 3.05 -0.55 -15.23
N ALA A 31 2.00 0.22 -15.56
CA ALA A 31 2.04 1.20 -16.67
C ALA A 31 2.86 2.45 -16.35
N ASN A 32 2.78 2.95 -15.12
CA ASN A 32 3.45 4.19 -14.71
C ASN A 32 4.22 3.96 -13.41
N THR A 33 5.46 3.51 -13.53
CA THR A 33 6.32 3.20 -12.38
C THR A 33 7.47 4.17 -12.25
N ARG A 34 7.86 4.52 -11.02
CA ARG A 34 9.09 5.28 -10.74
C ARG A 34 9.88 4.64 -9.60
N LEU A 35 11.16 4.97 -9.48
CA LEU A 35 11.93 4.59 -8.29
C LEU A 35 11.34 5.31 -7.08
N LEU A 36 11.28 4.62 -5.94
CA LEU A 36 10.78 5.19 -4.69
C LEU A 36 11.58 6.43 -4.26
N TRP A 37 12.88 6.43 -4.55
CA TRP A 37 13.80 7.58 -4.49
C TRP A 37 15.00 7.31 -5.43
N PRO A 38 15.83 8.31 -5.79
CA PRO A 38 16.83 8.17 -6.86
C PRO A 38 17.80 6.98 -6.75
N GLY A 39 18.19 6.56 -5.54
CA GLY A 39 19.07 5.41 -5.31
C GLY A 39 18.35 4.13 -4.86
N SER A 40 17.02 4.09 -4.94
CA SER A 40 16.24 2.91 -4.55
C SER A 40 16.37 1.79 -5.58
N ARG A 41 16.21 0.54 -5.12
CA ARG A 41 15.95 -0.61 -6.00
C ARG A 41 14.48 -0.98 -6.07
N ILE A 42 13.63 -0.31 -5.28
CA ILE A 42 12.20 -0.51 -5.28
C ILE A 42 11.58 0.50 -6.23
N SER A 43 10.83 0.00 -7.21
CA SER A 43 9.95 0.82 -8.02
C SER A 43 8.50 0.69 -7.54
N VAL A 44 7.76 1.79 -7.60
CA VAL A 44 6.36 1.90 -7.17
C VAL A 44 5.52 2.49 -8.28
N ALA A 45 4.25 2.07 -8.35
CA ALA A 45 3.28 2.67 -9.26
C ALA A 45 2.95 4.10 -8.84
N LEU A 46 2.78 4.99 -9.82
CA LEU A 46 2.35 6.38 -9.65
C LEU A 46 0.93 6.54 -10.22
N VAL A 47 -0.05 6.68 -9.31
CA VAL A 47 -1.49 6.61 -9.61
C VAL A 47 -2.16 7.95 -9.31
N GLY A 48 -3.05 8.41 -10.19
CA GLY A 48 -3.87 9.60 -9.94
C GLY A 48 -5.01 9.31 -8.96
N ILE A 49 -5.44 10.31 -8.18
CA ILE A 49 -6.61 10.16 -7.32
C ILE A 49 -7.87 10.40 -8.16
N THR A 50 -8.60 9.33 -8.46
CA THR A 50 -9.94 9.39 -9.08
C THR A 50 -11.03 9.57 -8.00
N PRO A 51 -12.26 9.98 -8.35
CA PRO A 51 -13.37 10.02 -7.41
C PRO A 51 -13.62 8.67 -6.74
N CYS A 52 -13.55 7.56 -7.49
CA CYS A 52 -13.67 6.21 -6.95
C CYS A 52 -12.57 5.89 -5.92
N LEU A 53 -11.32 6.28 -6.19
CA LEU A 53 -10.24 6.11 -5.22
C LEU A 53 -10.48 6.98 -3.98
N GLY A 54 -10.88 8.24 -4.16
CA GLY A 54 -11.20 9.14 -3.05
C GLY A 54 -12.27 8.59 -2.11
N GLU A 55 -13.38 8.09 -2.66
CA GLU A 55 -14.45 7.47 -1.87
C GLU A 55 -14.00 6.17 -1.18
N ALA A 56 -13.20 5.35 -1.85
CA ALA A 56 -12.61 4.16 -1.22
C ALA A 56 -11.73 4.52 -0.02
N LEU A 57 -10.91 5.57 -0.13
CA LEU A 57 -10.04 6.05 0.97
C LEU A 57 -10.85 6.59 2.15
N LYS A 58 -11.91 7.35 1.89
CA LYS A 58 -12.83 7.81 2.94
C LYS A 58 -13.51 6.62 3.62
N SER A 59 -13.98 5.65 2.84
CA SER A 59 -14.66 4.45 3.35
C SER A 59 -13.76 3.65 4.30
N VAL A 60 -12.52 3.35 3.91
CA VAL A 60 -11.57 2.63 4.78
C VAL A 60 -11.15 3.45 6.00
N CYS A 61 -11.10 4.78 5.88
CA CYS A 61 -10.88 5.68 7.01
C CYS A 61 -12.04 5.61 8.02
N HIS A 62 -13.29 5.72 7.56
CA HIS A 62 -14.48 5.58 8.40
C HIS A 62 -14.57 4.20 9.06
N ALA A 63 -14.15 3.15 8.36
CA ALA A 63 -14.07 1.78 8.89
C ALA A 63 -12.91 1.57 9.89
N LYS A 64 -12.06 2.58 10.14
CA LYS A 64 -10.85 2.48 10.98
C LYS A 64 -9.85 1.42 10.48
N GLN A 65 -9.81 1.20 9.18
CA GLN A 65 -8.90 0.26 8.49
C GLN A 65 -7.72 1.00 7.85
N LEU A 66 -7.47 2.22 8.30
CA LEU A 66 -6.44 3.10 7.77
C LEU A 66 -5.65 3.72 8.93
N VAL A 67 -4.34 3.79 8.74
CA VAL A 67 -3.38 4.38 9.67
C VAL A 67 -2.66 5.54 8.98
N ARG A 68 -2.62 6.70 9.63
CA ARG A 68 -1.94 7.91 9.14
C ARG A 68 -0.50 7.98 9.66
N GLY A 69 0.45 8.20 8.75
CA GLY A 69 1.84 8.53 9.07
C GLY A 69 2.76 7.31 9.23
N LEU A 70 4.06 7.56 9.00
CA LEU A 70 5.09 6.53 8.98
C LEU A 70 5.30 5.85 10.34
N GLU A 71 5.41 6.63 11.42
CA GLU A 71 5.69 6.11 12.76
C GLU A 71 4.59 5.15 13.24
N LEU A 72 3.33 5.50 13.02
CA LEU A 72 2.22 4.64 13.42
C LEU A 72 2.12 3.40 12.52
N ALA A 73 2.42 3.53 11.22
CA ALA A 73 2.51 2.39 10.32
C ALA A 73 3.62 1.40 10.75
N GLU A 74 4.80 1.90 11.11
CA GLU A 74 5.90 1.12 11.68
C GLU A 74 5.48 0.34 12.92
N GLN A 75 4.84 1.02 13.88
CA GLN A 75 4.36 0.37 15.11
C GLN A 75 3.32 -0.72 14.81
N ARG A 76 2.38 -0.45 13.90
CA ARG A 76 1.31 -1.38 13.53
C ARG A 76 1.86 -2.64 12.86
N LEU A 77 2.76 -2.46 11.89
CA LEU A 77 3.40 -3.57 11.19
C LEU A 77 4.34 -4.38 12.10
N ALA A 78 5.05 -3.73 13.03
CA ALA A 78 5.87 -4.43 14.03
C ALA A 78 5.03 -5.32 14.96
N ARG A 79 3.90 -4.80 15.48
CA ARG A 79 2.97 -5.57 16.32
C ARG A 79 2.37 -6.75 15.55
N GLU A 80 1.98 -6.54 14.30
CA GLU A 80 1.49 -7.62 13.43
C GLU A 80 2.55 -8.70 13.25
N GLN A 81 3.78 -8.33 12.90
CA GLN A 81 4.88 -9.27 12.69
C GLN A 81 5.16 -10.10 13.95
N GLN A 82 5.17 -9.47 15.13
CA GLN A 82 5.32 -10.18 16.40
C GLN A 82 4.21 -11.22 16.61
N GLY A 83 2.95 -10.85 16.35
CA GLY A 83 1.81 -11.77 16.45
C GLY A 83 1.90 -12.94 15.46
N LEU A 84 2.35 -12.68 14.23
CA LEU A 84 2.60 -13.72 13.22
C LEU A 84 3.69 -14.69 13.68
N THR A 85 4.84 -14.19 14.12
CA THR A 85 5.94 -15.03 14.60
C THR A 85 5.52 -15.94 15.76
N ILE A 86 4.72 -15.41 16.71
CA ILE A 86 4.19 -16.22 17.83
C ILE A 86 3.26 -17.32 17.32
N ALA A 87 2.37 -17.00 16.38
CA ALA A 87 1.41 -17.97 15.84
C ALA A 87 2.10 -19.05 14.98
N GLU A 88 3.12 -18.69 14.22
CA GLU A 88 3.94 -19.64 13.43
C GLU A 88 4.66 -20.63 14.34
N LYS A 89 5.30 -20.14 15.42
CA LYS A 89 5.91 -21.02 16.43
C LYS A 89 4.93 -21.99 17.06
N LYS A 90 3.67 -21.58 17.26
CA LYS A 90 2.64 -22.42 17.87
C LYS A 90 2.05 -23.46 16.91
N THR A 91 1.97 -23.15 15.62
CA THR A 91 1.25 -23.98 14.64
C THR A 91 2.17 -24.75 13.70
N GLY A 92 3.46 -24.39 13.62
CA GLY A 92 4.43 -24.97 12.68
C GLY A 92 4.15 -24.61 11.21
N LEU A 93 3.07 -23.89 10.92
CA LEU A 93 2.66 -23.51 9.57
C LEU A 93 3.18 -22.10 9.25
N GLN A 94 4.03 -21.99 8.23
CA GLN A 94 4.36 -20.70 7.64
C GLN A 94 3.11 -20.16 6.93
N ARG A 95 2.62 -19.00 7.36
CA ARG A 95 1.47 -18.36 6.72
C ARG A 95 1.92 -17.69 5.43
N GLY A 96 1.24 -18.01 4.33
CA GLY A 96 1.66 -17.65 2.97
C GLY A 96 2.02 -16.18 2.72
N GLU A 97 3.00 -16.01 1.82
CA GLU A 97 3.65 -14.80 1.33
C GLU A 97 2.76 -13.91 0.46
N ARG A 98 1.63 -13.43 1.00
CA ARG A 98 0.67 -12.63 0.23
C ARG A 98 0.60 -11.20 0.74
N VAL A 99 0.48 -10.25 -0.18
CA VAL A 99 0.19 -8.86 0.15
C VAL A 99 -1.11 -8.78 0.93
N SER A 100 -1.03 -8.17 2.12
CA SER A 100 -2.18 -7.95 3.01
C SER A 100 -2.21 -6.53 3.58
N ARG A 101 -1.19 -5.72 3.27
CA ARG A 101 -1.03 -4.33 3.69
C ARG A 101 -0.60 -3.48 2.49
N LEU A 102 -1.13 -2.26 2.42
CA LEU A 102 -0.82 -1.31 1.35
C LEU A 102 -0.39 0.02 1.96
N LEU A 103 0.77 0.51 1.54
CA LEU A 103 1.21 1.87 1.79
C LEU A 103 0.78 2.74 0.61
N LEU A 104 0.13 3.85 0.89
CA LEU A 104 -0.13 4.93 -0.06
C LEU A 104 0.73 6.12 0.33
N LEU A 105 1.48 6.64 -0.64
CA LEU A 105 2.47 7.68 -0.42
C LEU A 105 2.07 8.94 -1.19
N ALA A 106 2.16 10.10 -0.55
CA ALA A 106 2.18 11.37 -1.27
C ALA A 106 3.50 11.50 -2.06
N ASP A 107 3.51 12.31 -3.11
CA ASP A 107 4.65 12.48 -4.02
C ASP A 107 5.59 13.65 -3.68
N ASP A 108 5.30 14.38 -2.59
CA ASP A 108 6.02 15.57 -2.09
C ASP A 108 6.96 15.28 -0.89
N GLY A 109 7.26 14.01 -0.64
CA GLY A 109 8.12 13.60 0.46
C GLY A 109 9.60 13.94 0.22
N ALA A 110 10.33 14.27 1.29
CA ALA A 110 11.79 14.37 1.20
C ALA A 110 12.43 12.99 0.98
N GLU A 111 13.60 12.92 0.35
CA GLU A 111 14.29 11.66 0.07
C GLU A 111 14.53 10.80 1.33
N ARG A 112 14.84 11.43 2.47
CA ARG A 112 14.99 10.74 3.77
C ARG A 112 13.71 9.99 4.18
N PHE A 113 12.54 10.57 3.92
CA PHE A 113 11.27 9.93 4.20
C PHE A 113 11.09 8.68 3.35
N TYR A 114 11.35 8.75 2.04
CA TYR A 114 11.25 7.60 1.14
C TYR A 114 12.28 6.50 1.43
N ARG A 115 13.48 6.85 1.91
CA ARG A 115 14.44 5.86 2.43
C ARG A 115 13.90 5.09 3.62
N ASN A 116 13.23 5.76 4.55
CA ASN A 116 12.61 5.08 5.69
C ASN A 116 11.46 4.17 5.23
N VAL A 117 10.65 4.61 4.26
CA VAL A 117 9.61 3.79 3.63
C VAL A 117 10.20 2.55 2.96
N GLU A 118 11.32 2.67 2.25
CA GLU A 118 12.02 1.51 1.69
C GLU A 118 12.46 0.52 2.78
N GLY A 119 13.01 1.03 3.89
CA GLY A 119 13.37 0.21 5.04
C GLY A 119 12.17 -0.56 5.61
N LEU A 120 11.01 0.10 5.68
CA LEU A 120 9.75 -0.52 6.11
C LEU A 120 9.29 -1.61 5.15
N LEU A 121 9.30 -1.33 3.85
CA LEU A 121 8.91 -2.30 2.80
C LEU A 121 9.79 -3.55 2.85
N ARG A 122 11.12 -3.39 2.93
CA ARG A 122 12.06 -4.52 2.99
C ARG A 122 11.86 -5.37 4.24
N ARG A 123 11.61 -4.74 5.39
CA ARG A 123 11.43 -5.43 6.67
C ARG A 123 10.17 -6.30 6.72
N HIS A 124 9.10 -5.86 6.07
CA HIS A 124 7.80 -6.53 6.10
C HIS A 124 7.40 -7.18 4.76
N ALA A 125 8.35 -7.29 3.83
CA ALA A 125 8.18 -8.07 2.63
C ALA A 125 7.90 -9.55 2.98
N PRO A 126 7.07 -10.26 2.19
CA PRO A 126 6.37 -9.78 0.99
C PRO A 126 4.95 -9.24 1.27
N ARG A 127 4.57 -9.03 2.54
CA ARG A 127 3.18 -8.72 2.92
C ARG A 127 2.77 -7.27 2.71
N VAL A 128 3.73 -6.36 2.59
CA VAL A 128 3.49 -4.92 2.44
C VAL A 128 3.87 -4.46 1.04
N MET A 129 2.92 -3.84 0.35
CA MET A 129 3.11 -3.20 -0.95
C MET A 129 3.03 -1.68 -0.82
N ALA A 130 3.67 -0.93 -1.72
CA ALA A 130 3.52 0.52 -1.79
C ALA A 130 3.03 0.98 -3.16
N VAL A 131 2.16 2.00 -3.15
CA VAL A 131 1.72 2.78 -4.30
C VAL A 131 1.90 4.24 -3.96
N MET A 132 2.26 5.03 -4.96
CA MET A 132 2.41 6.46 -4.83
C MET A 132 1.26 7.17 -5.54
N LEU A 133 0.70 8.17 -4.88
CA LEU A 133 -0.40 8.97 -5.40
C LEU A 133 0.18 10.26 -6.01
N ARG A 134 -0.34 10.67 -7.17
CA ARG A 134 -0.06 11.98 -7.79
C ARG A 134 -0.77 13.08 -7.01
N SER A 135 -0.29 13.32 -5.80
CA SER A 135 -0.88 14.22 -4.83
C SER A 135 0.16 14.55 -3.78
N ASP A 136 0.24 15.83 -3.42
CA ASP A 136 0.99 16.25 -2.25
C ASP A 136 0.31 15.81 -0.96
N SER A 137 1.02 16.00 0.15
CA SER A 137 0.56 15.57 1.46
C SER A 137 -0.59 16.38 2.02
N ALA A 138 -0.77 17.63 1.58
CA ALA A 138 -1.90 18.47 1.98
C ALA A 138 -3.18 18.01 1.30
N THR A 139 -3.15 17.85 -0.02
CA THR A 139 -4.27 17.38 -0.82
C THR A 139 -4.73 15.99 -0.38
N LEU A 140 -3.80 15.06 -0.13
CA LEU A 140 -4.13 13.73 0.37
C LEU A 140 -4.72 13.78 1.79
N GLY A 141 -4.17 14.64 2.65
CA GLY A 141 -4.65 14.80 4.01
C GLY A 141 -6.06 15.37 4.06
N ASP A 142 -6.33 16.42 3.30
CA ASP A 142 -7.64 17.07 3.19
C ASP A 142 -8.70 16.10 2.68
N LEU A 143 -8.37 15.31 1.64
CA LEU A 143 -9.27 14.32 1.06
C LEU A 143 -9.75 13.27 2.07
N VAL A 144 -8.85 12.79 2.93
CA VAL A 144 -9.11 11.62 3.80
C VAL A 144 -9.53 12.03 5.20
N PHE A 145 -8.99 13.12 5.73
CA PHE A 145 -9.17 13.53 7.13
C PHE A 145 -9.85 14.91 7.29
N GLY A 146 -10.13 15.60 6.19
CA GLY A 146 -10.75 16.92 6.19
C GLY A 146 -9.73 18.07 6.24
N SER A 147 -10.25 19.28 5.99
CA SER A 147 -9.48 20.50 5.73
C SER A 147 -8.37 20.79 6.76
N GLY A 148 -7.20 21.17 6.24
CA GLY A 148 -6.00 21.48 7.03
C GLY A 148 -5.21 20.26 7.48
N SER A 149 -5.58 19.05 7.03
CA SER A 149 -4.90 17.82 7.42
C SER A 149 -3.73 17.53 6.49
N LEU A 150 -2.63 17.00 7.05
CA LEU A 150 -1.50 16.51 6.28
C LEU A 150 -1.40 14.99 6.36
N ALA A 151 -1.12 14.35 5.23
CA ALA A 151 -0.87 12.92 5.13
C ALA A 151 0.19 12.61 4.07
N ARG A 152 1.40 12.25 4.49
CA ARG A 152 2.47 11.76 3.59
C ARG A 152 2.43 10.26 3.34
N LEU A 153 1.86 9.51 4.29
CA LEU A 153 1.75 8.06 4.25
C LEU A 153 0.41 7.63 4.84
N LEU A 154 -0.26 6.71 4.17
CA LEU A 154 -1.40 5.96 4.68
C LEU A 154 -1.05 4.48 4.63
N LEU A 155 -1.25 3.78 5.74
CA LEU A 155 -1.22 2.31 5.78
C LEU A 155 -2.66 1.82 5.77
N ILE A 156 -3.05 1.12 4.71
CA ILE A 156 -4.31 0.38 4.65
C ILE A 156 -4.09 -0.97 5.33
N GLU A 157 -4.89 -1.21 6.36
CA GLU A 157 -4.91 -2.45 7.13
C GLU A 157 -6.00 -3.38 6.59
N HIS A 158 -5.80 -4.70 6.73
CA HIS A 158 -6.71 -5.75 6.25
C HIS A 158 -6.72 -5.98 4.73
N LYS A 159 -6.64 -7.26 4.34
CA LYS A 159 -6.60 -7.71 2.94
C LYS A 159 -7.81 -7.25 2.10
N ASP A 160 -8.99 -7.12 2.70
CA ASP A 160 -10.22 -6.77 1.98
C ASP A 160 -10.27 -5.26 1.69
N ALA A 161 -9.81 -4.43 2.63
CA ALA A 161 -9.63 -3.00 2.40
C ALA A 161 -8.53 -2.73 1.36
N VAL A 162 -7.41 -3.48 1.43
CA VAL A 162 -6.37 -3.42 0.39
C VAL A 162 -6.94 -3.77 -0.98
N THR A 163 -7.75 -4.82 -1.08
CA THR A 163 -8.40 -5.21 -2.33
C THR A 163 -9.36 -4.13 -2.84
N HIS A 164 -10.18 -3.57 -1.96
CA HIS A 164 -11.12 -2.51 -2.29
C HIS A 164 -10.40 -1.27 -2.85
N VAL A 165 -9.33 -0.82 -2.19
CA VAL A 165 -8.52 0.32 -2.63
C VAL A 165 -7.80 0.03 -3.95
N LEU A 166 -7.25 -1.17 -4.15
CA LEU A 166 -6.60 -1.51 -5.42
C LEU A 166 -7.59 -1.56 -6.58
N LEU A 167 -8.80 -2.08 -6.35
CA LEU A 167 -9.84 -2.12 -7.37
C LEU A 167 -10.37 -0.72 -7.71
N SER A 168 -10.40 0.21 -6.77
CA SER A 168 -10.86 1.58 -7.04
C SER A 168 -9.86 2.41 -7.83
N MET A 169 -8.56 2.07 -7.80
CA MET A 169 -7.55 2.70 -8.67
C MET A 169 -7.80 2.43 -10.15
N ALA A 170 -8.35 1.26 -10.49
CA ALA A 170 -8.65 0.87 -11.87
C ALA A 170 -10.06 1.30 -12.32
N GLN A 171 -10.72 2.18 -11.55
CA GLN A 171 -12.04 2.73 -11.87
C GLN A 171 -11.90 4.23 -12.17
N GLU A 172 -12.60 4.65 -13.23
CA GLU A 172 -12.76 6.06 -13.59
C GLU A 172 -13.79 6.75 -12.69
#